data_AF-T0EWG5-F1
#
_entry.id   AF-T0EWG5-F1
#
_cell.length_a   1.000
_cell.length_b   1.000
_cell.length_c   1.000
_cell.angle_alpha   90.00
_cell.angle_beta   90.00
_cell.angle_gamma   90.00
#
_symmetry.space_group_name_H-M   'P 1'
#
loop_
_entity.id
_entity.type
_entity.pdbx_description
1 polymer ?
#
loop_
_entity_poly.entity_id
_entity_poly.type
_entity_poly.pdbx_seq_one_letter_code
_entity_poly.pdbx_strand_id
1 'polypeptide(L)'
;MKSFYFFTLIIPIYFAIDAAPKKEPPLGLCQKEIGTFCQDRNILNQLMECLKKDESRLSSSCKHQLGSLIEEFKTKMESCKDDRAKFCRWVVPGGGRIIKCLKDRETEISTFCKETLKELYKPLN
;
A
#
# COMPACT_ATOMS: atom_id res chain seq x y z
N MET A 1 7.55 56.74 35.07
CA MET A 1 8.27 56.11 36.20
C MET A 1 7.76 54.69 36.40
N LYS A 2 8.68 53.71 36.23
CA LYS A 2 8.76 52.34 36.79
C LYS A 2 7.51 51.42 36.70
N SER A 3 7.44 50.44 35.79
CA SER A 3 8.15 49.13 35.80
C SER A 3 7.59 48.17 36.85
N PHE A 4 7.07 47.01 36.44
CA PHE A 4 7.68 45.68 36.71
C PHE A 4 6.88 44.56 36.01
N TYR A 5 7.58 43.85 35.13
CA TYR A 5 7.23 42.54 34.59
C TYR A 5 7.25 41.47 35.70
N PHE A 6 6.31 40.51 35.68
CA PHE A 6 6.56 39.14 36.17
C PHE A 6 5.59 38.10 35.54
N PHE A 7 6.11 37.32 34.58
CA PHE A 7 5.88 35.89 34.33
C PHE A 7 4.64 35.24 35.01
N THR A 8 3.68 34.69 34.27
CA THR A 8 3.73 33.27 33.83
C THR A 8 2.81 32.99 32.62
N LEU A 9 3.42 32.57 31.52
CA LEU A 9 3.08 31.38 30.73
C LEU A 9 1.60 30.93 30.68
N ILE A 10 0.77 31.62 29.89
CA ILE A 10 -0.36 30.95 29.21
C ILE A 10 -0.31 31.40 27.74
N ILE A 11 0.74 30.98 27.03
CA ILE A 11 0.59 30.75 25.60
C ILE A 11 -0.49 29.67 25.56
N PRO A 12 -1.72 29.95 25.08
CA PRO A 12 -2.67 28.89 24.89
C PRO A 12 -1.92 27.89 24.04
N ILE A 13 -1.77 26.67 24.56
CA ILE A 13 -1.22 25.53 23.85
C ILE A 13 -2.06 25.47 22.59
N TYR A 14 -1.61 26.15 21.55
CA TYR A 14 -2.02 25.98 20.19
C TYR A 14 -1.54 24.57 19.97
N PHE A 15 -2.46 23.66 20.28
CA PHE A 15 -2.44 22.28 19.91
C PHE A 15 -1.70 22.23 18.58
N ALA A 16 -0.52 21.60 18.56
CA ALA A 16 -0.04 21.02 17.34
C ALA A 16 -1.12 19.99 16.99
N ILE A 17 -2.16 20.44 16.31
CA ILE A 17 -3.22 19.61 15.75
C ILE A 17 -2.44 18.70 14.83
N ASP A 18 -2.37 17.42 15.22
CA ASP A 18 -1.73 16.36 14.46
C ASP A 18 -2.00 16.59 12.98
N ALA A 19 -0.92 16.88 12.24
CA ALA A 19 -0.97 16.84 10.80
C ALA A 19 -1.39 15.41 10.46
N ALA A 20 -2.68 15.21 10.19
CA ALA A 20 -3.22 13.92 9.78
C ALA A 20 -2.28 13.38 8.70
N PRO A 21 -1.78 12.14 8.83
CA PRO A 21 -0.80 11.61 7.89
C PRO A 21 -1.44 11.72 6.51
N LYS A 22 -0.87 12.58 5.65
CA LYS A 22 -1.26 12.60 4.24
C LYS A 22 -1.07 11.17 3.79
N LYS A 23 -2.14 10.50 3.35
CA LYS A 23 -2.04 9.17 2.75
C LYS A 23 -1.14 9.32 1.53
N GLU A 24 0.14 9.04 1.72
CA GLU A 24 1.10 9.05 0.64
C GLU A 24 0.63 8.03 -0.40
N PRO A 25 0.75 8.35 -1.70
CA PRO A 25 0.39 7.41 -2.74
C PRO A 25 1.19 6.11 -2.54
N PRO A 26 0.55 4.93 -2.72
CA PRO A 26 1.27 3.67 -2.67
C PRO A 26 2.45 3.74 -3.66
N LEU A 27 3.66 3.41 -3.19
CA LEU A 27 4.89 3.40 -3.99
C LEU A 27 5.46 4.78 -4.39
N GLY A 28 5.15 5.86 -3.65
CA GLY A 28 5.73 7.19 -3.90
C GLY A 28 7.26 7.25 -3.97
N LEU A 29 7.99 6.43 -3.19
CA LEU A 29 9.45 6.34 -3.20
C LEU A 29 10.01 5.47 -4.34
N CYS A 30 9.14 4.85 -5.14
CA CYS A 30 9.49 4.03 -6.28
C CYS A 30 9.18 4.70 -7.63
N GLN A 31 8.76 5.96 -7.67
CA GLN A 31 8.31 6.62 -8.91
C GLN A 31 9.35 6.55 -10.04
N LYS A 32 10.64 6.74 -9.71
CA LYS A 32 11.73 6.65 -10.68
C LYS A 32 11.86 5.23 -11.23
N GLU A 33 11.83 4.23 -10.36
CA GLU A 33 11.89 2.82 -10.70
C GLU A 33 10.67 2.36 -11.50
N ILE A 34 9.48 2.85 -11.17
CA ILE A 34 8.25 2.59 -11.92
C ILE A 34 8.42 3.08 -13.37
N GLY A 35 8.84 4.34 -13.56
CA GLY A 35 9.06 4.89 -14.91
C GLY A 35 10.18 4.21 -15.70
N THR A 36 11.14 3.58 -15.01
CA THR A 36 12.28 2.90 -15.67
C THR A 36 12.00 1.42 -15.94
N PHE A 37 11.32 0.73 -15.04
CA PHE A 37 11.21 -0.74 -15.03
C PHE A 37 9.81 -1.24 -15.40
N CYS A 38 8.75 -0.48 -15.11
CA CYS A 38 7.39 -1.02 -15.10
C CYS A 38 6.52 -0.70 -16.32
N GLN A 39 7.11 -0.11 -17.36
CA GLN A 39 6.41 0.19 -18.62
C GLN A 39 5.08 0.95 -18.34
N ASP A 40 4.00 0.61 -19.04
CA ASP A 40 2.69 1.24 -18.90
C ASP A 40 1.84 0.68 -17.75
N ARG A 41 2.42 -0.11 -16.83
CA ARG A 41 1.67 -0.64 -15.68
C ARG A 41 1.35 0.51 -14.74
N ASN A 42 0.06 0.72 -14.47
CA ASN A 42 -0.42 1.69 -13.50
C ASN A 42 -1.31 1.07 -12.42
N ILE A 43 -1.56 -0.23 -12.46
CA ILE A 43 -2.37 -0.91 -11.46
C ILE A 43 -1.48 -1.37 -10.31
N LEU A 44 -1.89 -1.10 -9.06
CA LEU A 44 -1.09 -1.36 -7.86
C LEU A 44 -0.51 -2.78 -7.79
N ASN A 45 -1.33 -3.82 -8.00
CA ASN A 45 -0.83 -5.20 -7.94
C ASN A 45 0.20 -5.52 -9.06
N GLN A 46 0.03 -4.94 -10.25
CA GLN A 46 0.96 -5.11 -11.37
C GLN A 46 2.28 -4.39 -11.14
N LEU A 47 2.24 -3.22 -10.49
CA LEU A 47 3.41 -2.45 -10.10
C LEU A 47 4.21 -3.16 -8.99
N MET A 48 3.52 -3.69 -7.97
CA MET A 48 4.17 -4.50 -6.94
C MET A 48 4.86 -5.74 -7.53
N GLU A 49 4.22 -6.42 -8.47
CA GLU A 49 4.82 -7.57 -9.18
C GLU A 49 6.06 -7.14 -9.98
N CYS A 50 5.95 -6.06 -10.77
CA CYS A 50 7.04 -5.54 -11.57
C CYS A 50 8.26 -5.18 -10.71
N LEU A 51 8.08 -4.34 -9.70
CA LEU A 51 9.18 -3.88 -8.85
C LEU A 51 9.85 -5.05 -8.11
N LYS A 52 9.05 -6.04 -7.68
CA LYS A 52 9.58 -7.25 -7.03
C LYS A 52 10.44 -8.10 -7.96
N LYS A 53 10.16 -8.12 -9.27
CA LYS A 53 10.97 -8.88 -10.25
C LYS A 53 12.38 -8.30 -10.39
N ASP A 54 12.50 -6.97 -10.35
CA ASP A 54 13.77 -6.25 -10.48
C ASP A 54 14.28 -5.72 -9.13
N GLU A 55 13.90 -6.37 -8.02
CA GLU A 55 14.13 -5.87 -6.65
C GLU A 55 15.60 -5.47 -6.40
N SER A 56 16.56 -6.25 -6.88
CA SER A 56 18.00 -5.98 -6.70
C SER A 56 18.44 -4.62 -7.25
N ARG A 57 17.77 -4.12 -8.31
CA ARG A 57 18.07 -2.87 -9.02
C ARG A 57 17.31 -1.66 -8.50
N LEU A 58 16.43 -1.85 -7.51
CA LEU A 58 15.70 -0.78 -6.85
C LEU A 58 16.60 0.00 -5.88
N SER A 59 16.32 1.30 -5.69
CA SER A 59 16.91 2.08 -4.61
C SER A 59 16.57 1.47 -3.24
N SER A 60 17.40 1.77 -2.23
CA SER A 60 17.15 1.34 -0.85
C SER A 60 15.81 1.84 -0.32
N SER A 61 15.44 3.09 -0.64
CA SER A 61 14.15 3.68 -0.28
C SER A 61 12.98 2.95 -0.94
N CYS A 62 13.08 2.64 -2.23
CA CYS A 62 12.03 1.89 -2.91
C CYS A 62 11.91 0.46 -2.39
N LYS A 63 13.04 -0.26 -2.14
CA LYS A 63 13.03 -1.59 -1.52
C LYS A 63 12.30 -1.60 -0.18
N HIS A 64 12.61 -0.63 0.67
CA HIS A 64 11.99 -0.52 1.98
C HIS A 64 10.48 -0.28 1.86
N GLN A 65 10.05 0.70 1.05
CA GLN A 65 8.63 0.99 0.88
C GLN A 65 7.87 -0.18 0.23
N LEU A 66 8.45 -0.80 -0.80
CA LEU A 66 7.89 -1.97 -1.46
C LEU A 66 7.73 -3.13 -0.46
N GLY A 67 8.73 -3.36 0.40
CA GLY A 67 8.69 -4.36 1.46
C GLY A 67 7.54 -4.10 2.45
N SER A 68 7.44 -2.88 2.99
CA SER A 68 6.36 -2.50 3.90
C SER A 68 4.98 -2.67 3.27
N LEU A 69 4.83 -2.25 2.00
CA LEU A 69 3.58 -2.39 1.26
C LEU A 69 3.22 -3.87 1.02
N ILE A 70 4.20 -4.72 0.71
CA ILE A 70 3.99 -6.16 0.53
C ILE A 70 3.52 -6.82 1.84
N GLU A 71 4.09 -6.45 2.99
CA GLU A 71 3.66 -7.02 4.28
C GLU A 71 2.26 -6.56 4.70
N GLU A 72 1.95 -5.27 4.52
CA GLU A 72 0.59 -4.76 4.71
C GLU A 72 -0.39 -5.51 3.80
N PHE A 73 0.00 -5.71 2.56
CA PHE A 73 -0.82 -6.41 1.59
C PHE A 73 -1.08 -7.88 1.96
N LYS A 74 -0.05 -8.62 2.37
CA LYS A 74 -0.20 -10.00 2.87
C LYS A 74 -1.22 -10.05 3.99
N THR A 75 -1.14 -9.11 4.92
CA THR A 75 -2.07 -9.02 6.06
C THR A 75 -3.51 -8.80 5.58
N LYS A 76 -3.74 -7.86 4.64
CA LYS A 76 -5.08 -7.64 4.07
C LYS A 76 -5.63 -8.86 3.34
N MET A 77 -4.77 -9.60 2.64
CA MET A 77 -5.16 -10.80 1.90
C MET A 77 -5.58 -11.98 2.78
N GLU A 78 -5.37 -11.93 4.09
CA GLU A 78 -5.93 -12.95 4.99
C GLU A 78 -7.47 -12.94 4.99
N SER A 79 -8.11 -11.80 4.66
CA SER A 79 -9.56 -11.75 4.45
C SER A 79 -10.04 -12.64 3.29
N CYS A 80 -9.13 -12.96 2.35
CA CYS A 80 -9.38 -13.83 1.20
C CYS A 80 -8.96 -15.29 1.46
N LYS A 81 -8.54 -15.66 2.67
CA LYS A 81 -7.96 -16.99 2.94
C LYS A 81 -8.90 -18.15 2.57
N ASP A 82 -10.16 -18.06 2.96
CA ASP A 82 -11.15 -19.11 2.72
C ASP A 82 -11.56 -19.15 1.24
N ASP A 83 -11.73 -17.99 0.62
CA ASP A 83 -12.00 -17.87 -0.82
C ASP A 83 -10.84 -18.47 -1.64
N ARG A 84 -9.59 -18.18 -1.25
CA ARG A 84 -8.40 -18.77 -1.87
C ARG A 84 -8.39 -20.29 -1.72
N ALA A 85 -8.70 -20.82 -0.55
CA ALA A 85 -8.74 -22.26 -0.30
C ALA A 85 -9.86 -22.96 -1.09
N LYS A 86 -11.00 -22.29 -1.26
CA LYS A 86 -12.16 -22.82 -1.99
C LYS A 86 -11.94 -22.81 -3.50
N PHE A 87 -11.53 -21.66 -4.05
CA PHE A 87 -11.54 -21.43 -5.50
C PHE A 87 -10.16 -21.53 -6.17
N CYS A 88 -9.08 -21.26 -5.42
CA CYS A 88 -7.74 -21.07 -5.97
C CYS A 88 -6.70 -22.04 -5.39
N ARG A 89 -7.11 -23.15 -4.75
CA ARG A 89 -6.19 -24.11 -4.08
C ARG A 89 -5.12 -24.72 -4.98
N TRP A 90 -5.36 -24.81 -6.28
CA TRP A 90 -4.44 -25.38 -7.26
C TRP A 90 -3.52 -24.34 -7.91
N VAL A 91 -3.70 -23.07 -7.57
CA VAL A 91 -2.91 -21.98 -8.14
C VAL A 91 -1.60 -21.87 -7.36
N VAL A 92 -0.49 -22.01 -8.08
CA VAL A 92 0.85 -21.83 -7.49
C VAL A 92 1.03 -20.37 -7.07
N PRO A 93 1.44 -20.08 -5.82
CA PRO A 93 1.65 -18.70 -5.34
C PRO A 93 2.72 -17.92 -6.13
N GLY A 94 2.74 -16.59 -5.95
CA GLY A 94 3.68 -15.67 -6.61
C GLY A 94 3.16 -15.09 -7.92
N GLY A 95 3.77 -13.99 -8.37
CA GLY A 95 3.43 -13.29 -9.62
C GLY A 95 1.99 -12.81 -9.71
N GLY A 96 1.36 -12.46 -8.57
CA GLY A 96 -0.04 -12.03 -8.53
C GLY A 96 -1.08 -13.10 -8.96
N ARG A 97 -0.69 -14.36 -9.19
CA ARG A 97 -1.58 -15.40 -9.75
C ARG A 97 -2.82 -15.68 -8.88
N ILE A 98 -2.67 -15.65 -7.56
CA ILE A 98 -3.79 -15.81 -6.63
C ILE A 98 -4.78 -14.64 -6.74
N ILE A 99 -4.28 -13.41 -6.85
CA ILE A 99 -5.11 -12.21 -7.01
C ILE A 99 -5.90 -12.29 -8.32
N LYS A 100 -5.26 -12.75 -9.40
CA LYS A 100 -5.94 -12.98 -10.69
C LYS A 100 -7.03 -14.04 -10.56
N CYS A 101 -6.73 -15.19 -9.97
CA CYS A 101 -7.72 -16.25 -9.76
C CYS A 101 -8.93 -15.77 -8.94
N LEU A 102 -8.70 -15.04 -7.84
CA LEU A 102 -9.79 -14.50 -7.03
C LEU A 102 -10.60 -13.44 -7.79
N LYS A 103 -9.97 -12.66 -8.66
CA LYS A 103 -10.65 -11.69 -9.53
C LYS A 103 -11.52 -12.38 -10.59
N ASP A 104 -11.05 -13.48 -11.18
CA ASP A 104 -11.85 -14.28 -12.12
C ASP A 104 -13.10 -14.90 -11.45
N ARG A 105 -13.06 -15.01 -10.11
CA ARG A 105 -14.13 -15.52 -9.25
C ARG A 105 -14.86 -14.41 -8.49
N GLU A 106 -14.73 -13.16 -8.93
CA GLU A 106 -15.17 -12.00 -8.15
C GLU A 106 -16.61 -12.10 -7.70
N THR A 107 -17.54 -12.69 -8.47
CA THR A 107 -18.94 -12.83 -8.05
C THR A 107 -19.15 -13.89 -6.95
N GLU A 108 -18.26 -14.89 -6.86
CA GLU A 108 -18.39 -16.08 -6.02
C GLU A 108 -17.66 -15.96 -4.67
N ILE A 109 -16.75 -15.00 -4.54
CA ILE A 109 -15.97 -14.75 -3.32
C ILE A 109 -16.72 -13.89 -2.30
N SER A 110 -16.25 -13.94 -1.05
CA SER A 110 -16.79 -13.14 0.06
C SER A 110 -16.73 -11.63 -0.18
N THR A 111 -17.61 -10.89 0.51
CA THR A 111 -17.62 -9.41 0.48
C THR A 111 -16.30 -8.82 0.94
N PHE A 112 -15.71 -9.35 2.01
CA PHE A 112 -14.43 -8.87 2.55
C PHE A 112 -13.27 -9.08 1.56
N CYS A 113 -13.26 -10.22 0.86
CA CYS A 113 -12.25 -10.45 -0.18
C CYS A 113 -12.46 -9.52 -1.38
N LYS A 114 -13.71 -9.27 -1.82
CA LYS A 114 -14.01 -8.30 -2.89
C LYS A 114 -13.49 -6.90 -2.57
N GLU A 115 -13.71 -6.42 -1.34
CA GLU A 115 -13.22 -5.12 -0.89
C GLU A 115 -11.69 -5.05 -0.92
N THR A 116 -11.04 -6.12 -0.46
CA THR A 116 -9.58 -6.22 -0.50
C THR A 116 -9.05 -6.20 -1.94
N LEU A 117 -9.70 -6.91 -2.87
CA LEU A 117 -9.33 -6.89 -4.29
C LEU A 117 -9.54 -5.51 -4.91
N LYS A 118 -10.59 -4.78 -4.56
CA LYS A 118 -10.81 -3.42 -5.11
C LYS A 118 -9.64 -2.49 -4.82
N GLU A 119 -9.06 -2.56 -3.61
CA GLU A 119 -7.87 -1.76 -3.26
C GLU A 119 -6.66 -2.10 -4.14
N LEU A 120 -6.50 -3.36 -4.56
CA LEU A 120 -5.39 -3.81 -5.40
C LEU A 120 -5.48 -3.42 -6.87
N TYR A 121 -6.70 -3.27 -7.36
CA TYR A 121 -6.96 -2.90 -8.74
C TYR A 121 -7.12 -1.38 -8.91
N LYS A 122 -6.83 -0.59 -7.86
CA LYS A 122 -6.77 0.87 -7.98
C LYS A 122 -5.62 1.29 -8.89
N PRO A 123 -5.88 2.15 -9.89
CA PRO A 123 -4.84 2.84 -10.62
C PRO A 123 -4.02 3.73 -9.68
N LEU A 124 -2.71 3.80 -9.93
CA LEU A 124 -1.80 4.79 -9.38
C LEU A 124 -1.63 5.89 -10.42
N ASN A 125 -2.32 7.00 -10.20
CA ASN A 125 -2.30 8.22 -11.00
C ASN A 125 -1.92 9.42 -10.14
#